data_AF-A0A7S0TSQ4-F1
#
_entry.id   AF-A0A7S0TSQ4-F1
#
_cell.length_a   1.000
_cell.length_b   1.000
_cell.length_c   1.000
_cell.angle_alpha   90.00
_cell.angle_beta   90.00
_cell.angle_gamma   90.00
#
_symmetry.space_group_name_H-M   'P 1'
#
loop_
_entity.id
_entity.type
_entity.pdbx_description
1 polymer ?
#
loop_
_entity_poly.entity_id
_entity_poly.type
_entity_poly.pdbx_seq_one_letter_code
_entity_poly.pdbx_strand_id
1 'polypeptide(L)'
;MEDPSGGVVLPGRPERAVRHEWNVRRGGPAEYRYCHGDWVKSVVNCVIDDLPFAEGALRMCYRMQLVSKEGTRHNVVAKVSKDPQEDRYTYFRDVQAQMCAKCWASEYNSRDVPKKIDFVPAYVYELVDRPGRPLVGVEEFVEGVFQKY
;
A
#
# COMPACT_ATOMS: atom_id res chain seq x y z
N MET A 1 2.75 20.70 19.30
CA MET A 1 3.41 19.51 19.89
C MET A 1 3.95 18.75 18.69
N GLU A 2 5.26 18.86 18.46
CA GLU A 2 5.91 18.32 17.25
C GLU A 2 6.06 16.80 17.35
N ASP A 3 5.79 16.13 16.24
CA ASP A 3 5.96 14.68 16.09
C ASP A 3 7.46 14.35 15.99
N PRO A 4 7.98 13.39 16.77
CA PRO A 4 9.39 13.00 16.74
C PRO A 4 9.87 12.42 15.40
N SER A 5 8.99 12.21 14.41
CA SER A 5 9.33 11.78 13.06
C SER A 5 9.60 12.90 12.04
N GLY A 6 9.43 14.17 12.40
CA GLY A 6 9.67 15.31 11.49
C GLY A 6 8.67 15.43 10.31
N GLY A 7 7.62 14.59 10.28
CA GLY A 7 6.60 14.59 9.24
C GLY A 7 5.46 15.59 9.49
N VAL A 8 4.84 16.06 8.41
CA VAL A 8 3.60 16.86 8.48
C VAL A 8 2.45 15.99 9.00
N VAL A 9 1.84 16.39 10.10
CA VAL A 9 0.60 15.77 10.60
C VAL A 9 -0.55 16.19 9.70
N LEU A 10 -1.19 15.22 9.03
CA LEU A 10 -2.31 15.51 8.15
C LEU A 10 -3.50 16.05 8.97
N PRO A 11 -4.10 17.18 8.56
CA PRO A 11 -5.34 17.66 9.17
C PRO A 11 -6.48 16.69 8.84
N GLY A 12 -7.40 16.49 9.77
CA GLY A 12 -8.58 15.65 9.56
C GLY A 12 -8.86 14.69 10.71
N ARG A 13 -10.13 14.27 10.80
CA ARG A 13 -10.57 13.26 11.74
C ARG A 13 -10.20 11.87 11.18
N PRO A 14 -9.60 10.99 11.99
CA PRO A 14 -9.38 9.61 11.57
C PRO A 14 -10.70 8.94 11.17
N GLU A 15 -10.68 8.26 10.04
CA GLU A 15 -11.76 7.41 9.55
C GLU A 15 -11.33 5.94 9.56
N ARG A 16 -12.29 5.03 9.58
CA ARG A 16 -12.02 3.59 9.56
C ARG A 16 -11.88 3.08 8.14
N ALA A 17 -10.94 2.16 7.97
CA ALA A 17 -10.81 1.35 6.77
C ALA A 17 -10.70 -0.14 7.13
N VAL A 18 -11.19 -1.00 6.24
CA VAL A 18 -10.82 -2.42 6.26
C VAL A 18 -9.60 -2.58 5.37
N ARG A 19 -8.47 -2.93 5.99
CA ARG A 19 -7.26 -3.33 5.29
C ARG A 19 -7.40 -4.77 4.81
N HIS A 20 -7.19 -4.99 3.53
CA HIS A 20 -7.02 -6.28 2.90
C HIS A 20 -5.53 -6.48 2.62
N GLU A 21 -4.97 -7.50 3.25
CA GLU A 21 -3.56 -7.87 3.16
C GLU A 21 -3.44 -9.20 2.44
N TRP A 22 -2.57 -9.27 1.42
CA TRP A 22 -2.32 -10.51 0.69
C TRP A 22 -1.21 -11.29 1.37
N ASN A 23 -1.57 -12.43 1.95
CA ASN A 23 -0.61 -13.36 2.54
C ASN A 23 -0.19 -14.40 1.50
N VAL A 24 1.01 -14.22 0.94
CA VAL A 24 1.57 -15.12 -0.08
C VAL A 24 1.88 -16.48 0.55
N ARG A 25 1.33 -17.54 -0.03
CA ARG A 25 1.70 -18.92 0.29
C ARG A 25 2.83 -19.36 -0.62
N ARG A 26 3.93 -19.81 -0.03
CA ARG A 26 5.03 -20.45 -0.77
C ARG A 26 4.61 -21.86 -1.16
N GLY A 27 4.71 -22.19 -2.43
CA GLY A 27 4.48 -23.56 -2.91
C GLY A 27 4.01 -23.61 -4.35
N GLY A 28 3.91 -24.83 -4.89
CA GLY A 28 3.56 -25.05 -6.29
C GLY A 28 4.76 -24.98 -7.25
N PRO A 29 4.49 -25.03 -8.57
CA PRO A 29 5.52 -24.97 -9.62
C PRO A 29 6.39 -23.73 -9.52
N ALA A 30 7.65 -23.82 -9.98
CA ALA A 30 8.63 -22.74 -9.84
C ALA A 30 8.16 -21.42 -10.47
N GLU A 31 7.45 -21.50 -11.59
CA GLU A 31 6.90 -20.37 -12.34
C GLU A 31 5.75 -19.63 -11.61
N TYR A 32 5.03 -20.29 -10.69
CA TYR A 32 3.88 -19.73 -9.97
C TYR A 32 4.04 -19.75 -8.45
N ARG A 33 5.28 -19.94 -7.96
CA ARG A 33 5.59 -20.21 -6.56
C ARG A 33 5.06 -19.17 -5.56
N TYR A 34 4.91 -17.92 -6.01
CA TYR A 34 4.47 -16.78 -5.19
C TYR A 34 3.15 -16.16 -5.67
N CYS A 35 2.44 -16.83 -6.59
CA CYS A 35 1.18 -16.34 -7.14
C CYS A 35 -0.04 -16.76 -6.31
N HIS A 36 0.15 -17.61 -5.30
CA HIS A 36 -0.93 -18.16 -4.47
C HIS A 36 -0.89 -17.57 -3.07
N GLY A 37 -2.05 -17.51 -2.41
CA GLY A 37 -2.17 -16.89 -1.11
C GLY A 37 -3.61 -16.71 -0.66
N ASP A 38 -3.79 -16.02 0.45
CA ASP A 38 -5.10 -15.62 0.96
C ASP A 38 -5.15 -14.15 1.33
N TRP A 39 -6.35 -13.60 1.27
CA TRP A 39 -6.63 -12.27 1.80
C TRP A 39 -6.95 -12.34 3.28
N VAL A 40 -6.20 -11.59 4.08
CA VAL A 40 -6.47 -11.37 5.50
C VAL A 40 -7.04 -9.97 5.67
N LYS A 41 -8.08 -9.83 6.50
CA LYS A 41 -8.72 -8.54 6.77
C LYS A 41 -8.43 -8.07 8.18
N SER A 42 -8.19 -6.77 8.33
CA SER A 42 -8.07 -6.10 9.62
C SER A 42 -8.66 -4.69 9.57
N VAL A 43 -9.10 -4.15 10.69
CA VAL A 43 -9.57 -2.75 10.77
C VAL A 43 -8.40 -1.86 11.13
N VAL A 44 -8.30 -0.72 10.44
CA VAL A 44 -7.31 0.33 10.69
C VAL A 44 -8.00 1.69 10.73
N ASN A 45 -7.38 2.65 11.43
CA ASN A 45 -7.78 4.05 11.36
C ASN A 45 -6.77 4.80 10.50
N CYS A 46 -7.26 5.71 9.67
CA CYS A 46 -6.41 6.49 8.80
C CYS A 46 -6.94 7.91 8.59
N VAL A 47 -6.05 8.79 8.14
CA VAL A 47 -6.36 10.12 7.61
C VAL A 47 -5.77 10.17 6.21
N ILE A 48 -6.54 10.65 5.23
CA ILE A 48 -6.11 10.81 3.84
C ILE A 48 -6.26 12.28 3.48
N ASP A 49 -5.24 12.84 2.83
CA ASP A 49 -5.28 14.21 2.32
C ASP A 49 -6.30 14.35 1.18
N ASP A 50 -6.92 15.52 1.06
CA ASP A 50 -7.94 15.78 0.03
C ASP A 50 -7.29 16.01 -1.35
N LEU A 51 -6.05 16.49 -1.37
CA LEU A 51 -5.32 16.79 -2.60
C LEU A 51 -4.20 15.76 -2.85
N PRO A 52 -4.05 15.29 -4.10
CA PRO A 52 -2.95 14.42 -4.46
C PRO A 52 -1.64 15.23 -4.50
N PHE A 53 -0.55 14.62 -4.05
CA PHE A 53 0.78 15.22 -4.09
C PHE A 53 1.59 14.80 -5.32
N ALA A 54 1.18 13.72 -5.99
CA ALA A 54 1.80 13.20 -7.20
C ALA A 54 0.78 12.42 -8.04
N GLU A 55 1.12 12.16 -9.30
CA GLU A 55 0.35 11.30 -10.17
C GLU A 55 1.26 10.46 -11.07
N GLY A 56 0.81 9.25 -11.36
CA GLY A 56 1.39 8.40 -12.41
C GLY A 56 0.52 8.42 -13.66
N ALA A 57 0.76 7.47 -14.57
CA ALA A 57 -0.08 7.32 -15.76
C ALA A 57 -1.54 6.96 -15.42
N LEU A 58 -1.74 6.02 -14.48
CA LEU A 58 -3.07 5.47 -14.18
C LEU A 58 -3.62 5.86 -12.81
N ARG A 59 -2.78 6.40 -11.91
CA ARG A 59 -3.13 6.61 -10.50
C ARG A 59 -2.80 8.03 -10.03
N MET A 60 -3.63 8.55 -9.13
CA MET A 60 -3.31 9.71 -8.29
C MET A 60 -2.74 9.21 -6.95
N CYS A 61 -1.76 9.91 -6.39
CA CYS A 61 -1.12 9.59 -5.13
C CYS A 61 -1.45 10.66 -4.07
N TYR A 62 -1.99 10.23 -2.94
CA TYR A 62 -2.40 11.08 -1.82
C TYR A 62 -1.55 10.76 -0.59
N ARG A 63 -1.25 11.79 0.21
CA ARG A 63 -0.64 11.56 1.52
C ARG A 63 -1.68 10.89 2.40
N MET A 64 -1.26 9.89 3.15
CA MET A 64 -2.11 9.18 4.09
C MET A 64 -1.32 8.86 5.36
N GLN A 65 -2.00 8.82 6.50
CA GLN A 65 -1.42 8.44 7.77
C GLN A 65 -2.28 7.36 8.42
N LEU A 66 -1.66 6.25 8.82
CA LEU A 66 -2.30 5.30 9.74
C LEU A 66 -2.21 5.86 11.15
N VAL A 67 -3.28 5.71 11.93
CA VAL A 67 -3.38 6.26 13.29
C VAL A 67 -3.58 5.11 14.28
N SER A 68 -2.63 4.93 15.19
CA SER A 68 -2.72 3.93 16.27
C SER A 68 -3.73 4.34 17.35
N LYS A 69 -4.03 3.44 18.29
CA LYS A 69 -4.92 3.76 19.43
C LYS A 69 -4.31 4.82 20.35
N GLU A 70 -2.99 4.85 20.44
CA GLU A 70 -2.18 5.78 21.22
C GLU A 70 -1.98 7.12 20.49
N GLY A 71 -2.50 7.27 19.27
CA GLY A 71 -2.40 8.48 18.46
C GLY A 71 -1.12 8.56 17.63
N THR A 72 -0.23 7.56 17.69
CA THR A 72 0.96 7.48 16.84
C THR A 72 0.55 7.43 15.38
N ARG A 73 1.23 8.22 14.54
CA ARG A 73 0.96 8.30 13.11
C ARG A 73 2.08 7.66 12.30
N HIS A 74 1.69 6.92 11.26
CA HIS A 74 2.62 6.29 10.32
C HIS A 74 2.30 6.74 8.89
N ASN A 75 3.27 7.32 8.19
CA ASN A 75 3.10 7.83 6.83
C ASN A 75 2.98 6.67 5.83
N VAL A 76 1.94 6.72 5.02
CA VAL A 76 1.67 5.81 3.90
C VAL A 76 1.17 6.62 2.71
N VAL A 77 1.07 6.00 1.54
CA VAL A 77 0.57 6.63 0.32
C VAL A 77 -0.70 5.91 -0.11
N ALA A 78 -1.79 6.66 -0.29
CA ALA A 78 -2.99 6.15 -0.93
C ALA A 78 -2.92 6.39 -2.44
N LYS A 79 -3.21 5.35 -3.23
CA LYS A 79 -3.25 5.36 -4.69
C LYS A 79 -4.67 5.10 -5.16
N VAL A 80 -5.20 6.02 -5.96
CA VAL A 80 -6.57 5.97 -6.49
C VAL A 80 -6.51 5.94 -8.01
N SER A 81 -7.34 5.11 -8.67
CA SER A 81 -7.43 5.12 -10.13
C SER A 81 -7.90 6.49 -10.64
N LYS A 82 -7.31 6.94 -11.75
CA LYS A 82 -7.82 8.10 -12.49
C LYS A 82 -9.12 7.77 -13.24
N ASP A 83 -9.35 6.49 -13.54
CA ASP A 83 -10.59 6.03 -14.15
C ASP A 83 -11.66 5.81 -13.07
N PRO A 84 -12.76 6.59 -13.07
CA PRO A 84 -13.87 6.38 -12.14
C PRO A 84 -14.62 5.06 -12.36
N GLN A 85 -14.43 4.39 -13.50
CA GLN A 85 -15.05 3.11 -13.84
C GLN A 85 -14.10 1.91 -13.69
N GLU A 86 -12.92 2.12 -13.09
CA GLU A 86 -11.95 1.06 -12.82
C GLU A 86 -12.60 -0.14 -12.11
N ASP A 87 -12.29 -1.34 -12.60
CA ASP A 87 -12.71 -2.57 -11.94
C ASP A 87 -12.13 -2.61 -10.51
N ARG A 88 -13.01 -2.76 -9.52
CA ARG A 88 -12.64 -2.87 -8.10
C ARG A 88 -11.59 -3.95 -7.86
N TYR A 89 -11.62 -5.03 -8.62
CA TYR A 89 -10.64 -6.12 -8.50
C TYR A 89 -9.24 -5.76 -9.02
N THR A 90 -9.08 -4.68 -9.80
CA THR A 90 -7.74 -4.21 -10.22
C THR A 90 -6.86 -3.89 -9.02
N TYR A 91 -7.40 -3.24 -7.98
CA TYR A 91 -6.63 -2.97 -6.75
C TYR A 91 -6.09 -4.25 -6.09
N PHE A 92 -6.89 -5.32 -6.07
CA PHE A 92 -6.48 -6.61 -5.51
C PHE A 92 -5.41 -7.28 -6.38
N ARG A 93 -5.56 -7.25 -7.71
CA ARG A 93 -4.58 -7.79 -8.66
C ARG A 93 -3.24 -7.05 -8.56
N ASP A 94 -3.27 -5.72 -8.46
CA ASP A 94 -2.07 -4.89 -8.32
C ASP A 94 -1.29 -5.25 -7.05
N VAL A 95 -2.00 -5.35 -5.92
CA VAL A 95 -1.39 -5.75 -4.63
C VAL A 95 -0.83 -7.17 -4.70
N GLN A 96 -1.55 -8.13 -5.28
CA GLN A 96 -1.02 -9.50 -5.45
C GLN A 96 0.26 -9.52 -6.28
N ALA A 97 0.28 -8.78 -7.40
CA ALA A 97 1.46 -8.67 -8.26
C ALA A 97 2.66 -8.08 -7.50
N GLN A 98 2.45 -7.01 -6.74
CA GLN A 98 3.51 -6.38 -5.95
C GLN A 98 4.03 -7.30 -4.83
N MET A 99 3.15 -8.00 -4.12
CA MET A 99 3.56 -8.95 -3.07
C MET A 99 4.27 -10.18 -3.63
N CYS A 100 3.91 -10.62 -4.84
CA CYS A 100 4.65 -11.63 -5.60
C CYS A 100 6.06 -11.12 -5.95
N ALA A 101 6.17 -9.90 -6.47
CA ALA A 101 7.45 -9.27 -6.78
C ALA A 101 8.36 -9.15 -5.53
N LYS A 102 7.78 -8.80 -4.37
CA LYS A 102 8.49 -8.79 -3.07
C LYS A 102 9.07 -10.16 -2.71
N CYS A 103 8.34 -11.24 -2.95
CA CYS A 103 8.84 -12.59 -2.71
C CYS A 103 9.98 -12.94 -3.68
N TRP A 104 9.87 -12.55 -4.95
CA TRP A 104 10.96 -12.71 -5.93
C TRP A 104 12.22 -11.90 -5.58
N ALA A 105 12.07 -10.68 -5.05
CA ALA A 105 13.20 -9.91 -4.52
C ALA A 105 13.91 -10.65 -3.38
N SER A 106 13.15 -11.30 -2.50
CA SER A 106 13.73 -12.13 -1.43
C SER A 106 14.51 -13.33 -1.98
N GLU A 107 13.99 -13.99 -3.02
CA GLU A 107 14.69 -15.09 -3.70
C GLU A 107 15.96 -14.60 -4.40
N TYR A 108 15.91 -13.44 -5.08
CA TYR A 108 17.07 -12.80 -5.70
C TYR A 108 18.15 -12.50 -4.66
N ASN A 109 17.77 -11.91 -3.53
CA ASN A 109 18.66 -11.57 -2.42
C ASN A 109 19.25 -12.80 -1.69
N SER A 110 18.69 -14.00 -1.91
CA SER A 110 19.25 -15.25 -1.34
C SER A 110 20.52 -15.70 -2.06
N ARG A 111 20.80 -15.14 -3.25
CA ARG A 111 22.00 -15.38 -4.04
C ARG A 111 23.09 -14.38 -3.67
N ASP A 112 24.33 -14.67 -4.09
CA ASP A 112 25.44 -13.71 -3.97
C ASP A 112 25.29 -12.61 -5.03
N VAL A 113 24.60 -11.54 -4.66
CA VAL A 113 24.27 -10.41 -5.54
C VAL A 113 24.98 -9.14 -5.07
N PRO A 114 25.48 -8.29 -5.99
CA PRO A 114 26.24 -7.10 -5.63
C PRO A 114 25.40 -6.04 -4.91
N LYS A 115 24.09 -6.02 -5.13
CA LYS A 115 23.15 -5.11 -4.45
C LYS A 115 21.82 -5.81 -4.24
N LYS A 116 21.38 -5.88 -2.98
CA LYS A 116 20.07 -6.41 -2.63
C LYS A 116 18.96 -5.41 -2.99
N ILE A 117 17.77 -5.93 -3.28
CA ILE A 117 16.59 -5.15 -3.66
C ILE A 117 15.40 -5.49 -2.76
N ASP A 118 14.41 -4.62 -2.67
CA ASP A 118 13.15 -4.93 -2.00
C ASP A 118 11.98 -4.19 -2.66
N PHE A 119 10.77 -4.68 -2.43
CA PHE A 119 9.52 -4.00 -2.77
C PHE A 119 8.80 -3.63 -1.48
N VAL A 120 8.27 -2.41 -1.39
CA VAL A 120 7.46 -2.01 -0.23
C VAL A 120 6.19 -2.86 -0.16
N PRO A 121 5.71 -3.20 1.05
CA PRO A 121 4.43 -3.85 1.23
C PRO A 121 3.29 -3.04 0.61
N ALA A 122 2.29 -3.75 0.08
CA ALA A 122 1.09 -3.16 -0.51
C ALA A 122 -0.18 -3.78 0.06
N TYR A 123 -1.23 -2.98 0.11
CA TYR A 123 -2.53 -3.33 0.68
C TYR A 123 -3.67 -2.74 -0.14
N VAL A 124 -4.85 -3.33 -0.05
CA VAL A 124 -6.10 -2.68 -0.49
C VAL A 124 -6.84 -2.20 0.74
N TYR A 125 -7.24 -0.94 0.77
CA TYR A 125 -8.03 -0.38 1.85
C TYR A 125 -9.45 -0.08 1.35
N GLU A 126 -10.45 -0.58 2.05
CA GLU A 126 -11.85 -0.23 1.86
C GLU A 126 -12.25 0.84 2.88
N LEU A 127 -12.52 2.06 2.43
CA LEU A 127 -12.85 3.21 3.29
C LEU A 127 -14.31 3.11 3.74
N VAL A 128 -14.55 2.37 4.83
CA VAL A 128 -15.90 1.94 5.24
C VAL A 128 -16.79 3.06 5.78
N ASP A 129 -16.18 4.17 6.20
CA ASP A 129 -16.91 5.35 6.68
C ASP A 129 -17.31 6.32 5.55
N ARG A 130 -16.90 6.06 4.30
CA ARG A 130 -17.26 6.88 3.13
C ARG A 130 -18.43 6.28 2.32
N PRO A 131 -19.29 7.12 1.71
CA PRO A 131 -20.33 6.65 0.78
C PRO A 131 -19.74 5.77 -0.33
N GLY A 132 -20.41 4.65 -0.62
CA GLY A 132 -19.96 3.70 -1.66
C GLY A 132 -18.74 2.85 -1.30
N ARG A 133 -18.15 3.03 -0.10
CA ARG A 133 -17.03 2.23 0.42
C ARG A 133 -15.92 2.06 -0.63
N PRO A 134 -15.29 3.16 -1.08
CA PRO A 134 -14.31 3.12 -2.15
C PRO A 134 -13.08 2.31 -1.73
N LEU A 135 -12.45 1.68 -2.71
CA LEU A 135 -11.19 0.98 -2.55
C LEU A 135 -10.03 1.87 -2.98
N VAL A 136 -8.94 1.81 -2.23
CA VAL A 136 -7.67 2.47 -2.57
C VAL A 136 -6.52 1.48 -2.40
N GLY A 137 -5.48 1.62 -3.23
CA GLY A 137 -4.21 0.93 -3.00
C GLY A 137 -3.41 1.69 -1.96
N VAL A 138 -2.72 1.00 -1.06
CA VAL A 138 -1.91 1.62 -0.01
C VAL A 138 -0.53 0.97 0.05
N GLU A 139 0.51 1.78 0.14
CA GLU A 139 1.89 1.34 0.35
C GLU A 139 2.61 2.27 1.35
N GLU A 140 3.76 1.81 1.87
CA GLU A 140 4.60 2.65 2.72
C GLU A 140 5.11 3.88 1.98
N PHE A 141 5.18 5.01 2.68
CA PHE A 141 5.82 6.20 2.15
C PHE A 141 7.35 5.99 2.11
N VAL A 142 7.94 6.15 0.93
CA VAL A 142 9.39 6.05 0.74
C VAL A 142 9.99 7.45 0.67
N GLU A 143 10.86 7.77 1.61
CA GLU A 143 11.62 9.01 1.60
C GLU A 143 12.73 9.00 0.55
N GLY A 144 13.02 10.18 0.00
CA GLY A 144 14.09 10.38 -0.97
C GLY A 144 13.60 10.74 -2.37
N VAL A 145 14.50 10.63 -3.34
CA VAL A 145 14.22 10.97 -4.75
C VAL A 145 13.73 9.72 -5.47
N PHE A 146 12.46 9.74 -5.88
CA PHE A 146 11.91 8.69 -6.72
C PHE A 146 12.52 8.73 -8.12
N GLN A 147 13.03 7.59 -8.59
CA GLN A 147 13.57 7.44 -9.94
C GLN A 147 13.07 6.15 -10.58
N LYS A 148 12.58 6.26 -11.82
CA LYS A 148 12.16 5.11 -12.63
C LYS A 148 13.38 4.60 -13.41
N TYR A 149 13.66 3.30 -13.28
CA TYR A 149 14.75 2.58 -13.95
C TYR A 149 14.21 1.72 -15.10
#